data_AF-A0A9R0R060-F1
#
_entry.id   AF-A0A9R0R060-F1
#
_cell.length_a   1.000
_cell.length_b   1.000
_cell.length_c   1.000
_cell.angle_alpha   90.00
_cell.angle_beta   90.00
_cell.angle_gamma   90.00
#
_symmetry.space_group_name_H-M   'P 1'
#
loop_
_entity.id
_entity.type
_entity.pdbx_description
1 polymer ?
#
loop_
_entity_poly.entity_id
_entity_poly.type
_entity_poly.pdbx_seq_one_letter_code
_entity_poly.pdbx_strand_id
1 'polypeptide(L)'
;MGAKGVLNIVWVNVSNIPLDKRCEKNIAYVGSLVGVTLDIDKSTVNGPESVRIKLGCRDAEDIPAKAEGVLGDHFYDFFYSVDKILVKNTPKEKVSVP
;
A
#
# COMPACT_ATOMS: atom_id res chain seq x y z
N MET A 1 -3.24 19.78 -18.34
CA MET A 1 -1.76 19.71 -18.19
C MET A 1 -1.42 19.79 -16.71
N GLY A 2 -0.51 18.96 -16.18
CA GLY A 2 -0.04 19.10 -14.78
C GLY A 2 0.32 17.83 -13.99
N ALA A 3 0.38 16.62 -14.59
CA ALA A 3 0.81 15.43 -13.86
C ALA A 3 2.32 15.47 -13.56
N LYS A 4 2.69 15.34 -12.28
CA LYS A 4 4.09 15.37 -11.81
C LYS A 4 4.83 14.03 -11.97
N GLY A 5 4.12 12.96 -12.35
CA GLY A 5 4.69 11.62 -12.51
C GLY A 5 3.62 10.58 -12.85
N VAL A 6 4.07 9.35 -13.11
CA VAL A 6 3.22 8.16 -13.32
C VAL A 6 3.42 7.24 -12.13
N LEU A 7 2.34 6.61 -11.64
CA LEU A 7 2.38 5.70 -10.49
C LEU A 7 3.29 4.50 -10.77
N ASN A 8 4.14 4.17 -9.81
CA ASN A 8 4.71 2.82 -9.70
C ASN A 8 3.61 1.88 -9.21
N ILE A 9 3.64 0.63 -9.66
CA ILE A 9 2.65 -0.37 -9.27
C ILE A 9 3.39 -1.53 -8.63
N VAL A 10 2.95 -1.94 -7.45
CA VAL A 10 3.62 -2.96 -6.64
C VAL A 10 2.61 -3.81 -5.87
N TRP A 11 2.89 -5.09 -5.72
CA TRP A 11 2.24 -5.95 -4.75
C TRP A 11 2.96 -5.84 -3.41
N VAL A 12 2.18 -5.60 -2.35
CA VAL A 12 2.66 -5.46 -0.98
C VAL A 12 1.86 -6.40 -0.09
N ASN A 13 2.54 -7.11 0.79
CA ASN A 13 1.91 -7.89 1.84
C ASN A 13 1.74 -7.00 3.08
N VAL A 14 0.54 -6.99 3.63
CA VAL A 14 0.20 -6.24 4.84
C VAL A 14 -0.22 -7.18 5.95
N SER A 15 0.48 -7.11 7.08
CA SER A 15 0.18 -7.93 8.26
C SER A 15 -0.41 -7.08 9.39
N ASN A 16 -0.83 -7.77 10.46
CA ASN A 16 -1.45 -7.18 11.65
C ASN A 16 -2.82 -6.52 11.42
N ILE A 17 -3.51 -6.83 10.31
CA ILE A 17 -4.93 -6.49 10.14
C ILE A 17 -5.78 -7.53 10.90
N PRO A 18 -6.58 -7.12 11.91
CA PRO A 18 -7.43 -8.05 12.67
C PRO A 18 -8.40 -8.79 11.75
N LEU A 19 -8.46 -10.12 11.85
CA LEU A 19 -9.23 -10.98 10.95
C LEU A 19 -10.71 -10.61 10.89
N ASP A 20 -11.31 -10.28 12.04
CA ASP A 20 -12.69 -9.82 12.18
C ASP A 20 -12.95 -8.46 11.50
N LYS A 21 -11.90 -7.65 11.31
CA LYS A 21 -11.96 -6.34 10.65
C LYS A 21 -11.53 -6.40 9.18
N ARG A 22 -11.21 -7.57 8.63
CA ARG A 22 -10.83 -7.72 7.21
C ARG A 22 -12.04 -7.70 6.30
N CYS A 23 -12.47 -6.50 5.95
CA CYS A 23 -13.37 -6.26 4.84
C CYS A 23 -12.65 -5.42 3.77
N GLU A 24 -13.14 -5.46 2.53
CA GLU A 24 -12.54 -4.77 1.39
C GLU A 24 -12.28 -3.28 1.67
N LYS A 25 -13.23 -2.61 2.35
CA LYS A 25 -13.10 -1.19 2.74
C LYS A 25 -11.95 -0.95 3.72
N ASN A 26 -11.84 -1.77 4.76
CA ASN A 26 -10.80 -1.63 5.77
C ASN A 26 -9.42 -1.94 5.17
N ILE A 27 -9.33 -2.99 4.34
CA ILE A 27 -8.08 -3.33 3.66
C ILE A 27 -7.67 -2.22 2.69
N ALA A 28 -8.63 -1.66 1.94
CA ALA A 28 -8.36 -0.53 1.05
C ALA A 28 -7.88 0.70 1.81
N TYR A 29 -8.47 0.98 2.99
CA TYR A 29 -8.02 2.02 3.89
C TYR A 29 -6.59 1.77 4.38
N VAL A 30 -6.27 0.56 4.84
CA VAL A 30 -4.92 0.20 5.29
C VAL A 30 -3.91 0.40 4.16
N GLY A 31 -4.20 -0.06 2.94
CA GLY A 31 -3.35 0.21 1.77
C GLY A 31 -3.20 1.71 1.47
N SER A 32 -4.24 2.51 1.75
CA SER A 32 -4.23 3.96 1.50
C SER A 32 -3.25 4.75 2.38
N LEU A 33 -2.81 4.17 3.51
CA LEU A 33 -1.84 4.79 4.42
C LEU A 33 -0.45 4.95 3.79
N VAL A 34 -0.13 4.13 2.79
CA VAL A 34 1.22 4.06 2.18
C VAL A 34 1.22 4.19 0.65
N GLY A 35 0.04 4.29 0.04
CA GLY A 35 -0.11 4.38 -1.41
C GLY A 35 -1.57 4.49 -1.83
N VAL A 36 -1.85 4.32 -3.12
CA VAL A 36 -3.21 4.23 -3.66
C VAL A 36 -3.56 2.74 -3.79
N THR A 37 -4.58 2.27 -3.11
CA THR A 37 -5.07 0.89 -3.29
C THR A 37 -5.70 0.73 -4.67
N LEU A 38 -5.09 -0.11 -5.52
CA LEU A 38 -5.56 -0.39 -6.88
C LEU A 38 -6.34 -1.70 -6.94
N ASP A 39 -5.95 -2.70 -6.14
CA ASP A 39 -6.59 -4.01 -6.10
C ASP A 39 -6.27 -4.75 -4.79
N ILE A 40 -7.09 -5.72 -4.41
CA ILE A 40 -6.90 -6.57 -3.22
C ILE A 40 -6.98 -8.03 -3.65
N ASP A 41 -5.95 -8.81 -3.32
CA ASP A 41 -5.98 -10.24 -3.59
C ASP A 41 -6.95 -10.96 -2.65
N LYS A 42 -8.16 -11.22 -3.14
CA LYS A 42 -9.25 -11.85 -2.39
C LYS A 42 -8.89 -13.22 -1.82
N SER A 43 -7.91 -13.92 -2.40
CA SER A 43 -7.46 -15.22 -1.90
C SER A 43 -6.72 -15.10 -0.56
N THR A 44 -6.12 -13.94 -0.28
CA THR A 44 -5.31 -13.68 0.93
C THR A 44 -6.09 -13.02 2.06
N VAL A 45 -7.28 -12.47 1.78
CA VAL A 45 -8.10 -11.73 2.75
C VAL A 45 -8.36 -12.56 4.01
N ASN A 46 -8.71 -13.83 3.85
CA ASN A 46 -8.97 -14.76 4.95
C ASN A 46 -7.74 -15.59 5.35
N GLY A 47 -6.57 -15.29 4.79
CA GLY A 47 -5.32 -16.00 5.07
C GLY A 47 -4.77 -15.66 6.46
N PRO A 48 -4.04 -16.59 7.13
CA PRO A 48 -3.57 -16.36 8.49
C PRO A 48 -2.47 -15.31 8.59
N GLU A 49 -1.63 -15.14 7.56
CA GLU A 49 -0.40 -14.35 7.68
C GLU A 49 -0.56 -12.88 7.30
N SER A 50 -1.02 -12.61 6.09
CA SER A 50 -1.09 -11.24 5.55
C SER A 50 -2.11 -11.14 4.44
N VAL A 51 -2.52 -9.90 4.15
CA VAL A 51 -3.35 -9.57 2.99
C VAL A 51 -2.46 -8.93 1.94
N ARG A 52 -2.54 -9.41 0.70
CA ARG A 52 -1.77 -8.90 -0.42
C ARG A 52 -2.58 -7.83 -1.16
N ILE A 53 -1.98 -6.64 -1.27
CA ILE A 53 -2.62 -5.44 -1.82
C ILE A 53 -1.78 -4.94 -3.00
N LYS A 54 -2.44 -4.59 -4.10
CA LYS A 54 -1.82 -3.92 -5.23
C LYS A 54 -1.87 -2.42 -4.97
N LEU A 55 -0.71 -1.80 -4.81
CA LEU A 55 -0.56 -0.39 -4.53
C LEU A 55 -0.01 0.37 -5.73
N GLY A 56 -0.55 1.58 -5.93
CA GLY A 56 0.05 2.65 -6.70
C GLY A 56 0.86 3.56 -5.78
N CYS A 57 2.15 3.72 -6.00
CA CYS A 57 3.00 4.56 -5.16
C CYS A 57 3.93 5.46 -6.00
N ARG A 58 4.61 6.40 -5.35
CA ARG A 58 5.58 7.27 -6.01
C ARG A 58 6.94 6.57 -6.20
N ASP A 59 7.38 5.85 -5.17
CA ASP A 59 8.55 5.00 -5.19
C ASP A 59 8.19 3.69 -4.46
N ALA A 60 8.53 2.55 -5.05
CA ALA A 60 8.26 1.26 -4.43
C ALA A 60 9.30 0.92 -3.36
N GLU A 61 10.49 1.54 -3.44
CA GLU A 61 11.58 1.36 -2.48
C GLU A 61 11.40 2.23 -1.22
N ASP A 62 10.52 3.24 -1.29
CA ASP A 62 10.21 4.17 -0.20
C ASP A 62 8.87 3.87 0.51
N ILE A 63 8.33 2.66 0.32
CA ILE A 63 7.14 2.23 1.07
C ILE A 63 7.58 2.01 2.52
N PRO A 64 6.96 2.70 3.50
CA PRO A 64 7.34 2.55 4.89
C PRO A 64 7.03 1.14 5.37
N ALA A 65 7.96 0.54 6.11
CA ALA A 65 7.77 -0.81 6.69
C ALA A 65 6.63 -0.86 7.72
N LYS A 66 6.20 0.30 8.23
CA LYS A 66 5.15 0.44 9.25
C LYS A 66 4.34 1.71 9.04
N ALA A 67 3.02 1.65 9.23
CA ALA A 67 2.16 2.82 9.34
C ALA A 67 1.06 2.59 10.38
N GLU A 68 0.77 3.60 11.19
CA GLU A 68 -0.33 3.59 12.14
C GLU A 68 -1.65 3.96 11.43
N GLY A 69 -2.73 3.27 11.76
CA GLY A 69 -4.07 3.63 11.32
C GLY A 69 -5.15 3.16 12.28
N VAL A 70 -6.39 3.58 12.02
CA VAL A 70 -7.53 3.31 12.90
C VAL A 70 -8.52 2.38 12.21
N LEU A 71 -8.88 1.29 12.88
CA LEU A 71 -9.99 0.43 12.47
C LEU A 71 -11.03 0.35 13.58
N GLY A 72 -12.20 0.94 13.33
CA GLY A 72 -13.20 1.16 14.37
C GLY A 72 -12.73 2.24 15.34
N ASP A 73 -12.58 1.87 16.60
CA ASP A 73 -12.20 2.71 17.74
C ASP A 73 -10.78 2.42 18.27
N HIS A 74 -10.01 1.57 17.56
CA HIS A 74 -8.68 1.12 17.99
C HIS A 74 -7.60 1.53 16.98
N PHE A 75 -6.44 1.92 17.50
CA PHE A 75 -5.21 2.17 16.74
C PHE A 75 -4.44 0.88 16.52
N TYR A 76 -3.85 0.73 15.34
CA TYR A 76 -3.04 -0.43 14.95
C TYR A 76 -1.80 0.04 14.21
N ASP A 77 -0.67 -0.63 14.51
CA ASP A 77 0.51 -0.60 13.65
C ASP A 77 0.35 -1.68 12.57
N PHE A 78 0.26 -1.27 11.30
CA PHE A 78 0.28 -2.18 10.16
C PHE A 78 1.69 -2.29 9.60
N PHE A 79 2.09 -3.48 9.20
CA PHE A 79 3.42 -3.73 8.66
C PHE A 79 3.35 -4.09 7.17
N TYR A 80 4.22 -3.47 6.38
CA TYR A 80 4.21 -3.57 4.93
C TYR A 80 5.52 -4.21 4.46
N SER A 81 5.43 -5.17 3.55
CA SER A 81 6.58 -5.72 2.85
C SER A 81 6.32 -5.78 1.35
N VAL A 82 7.27 -5.27 0.56
CA VAL A 82 7.18 -5.34 -0.89
C VAL A 82 7.36 -6.79 -1.32
N ASP A 83 6.34 -7.32 -1.99
CA ASP A 83 6.33 -8.67 -2.53
C ASP A 83 6.81 -8.68 -3.98
N LYS A 84 6.23 -7.82 -4.84
CA LYS A 84 6.62 -7.74 -6.25
C LYS A 84 6.35 -6.39 -6.88
N ILE A 85 7.39 -5.77 -7.46
CA ILE A 85 7.23 -4.57 -8.29
C ILE A 85 6.72 -4.98 -9.67
N LEU A 86 5.59 -4.40 -10.09
CA LEU A 86 4.97 -4.66 -11.39
C LEU A 86 5.33 -3.59 -12.43
N VAL A 87 5.32 -2.32 -12.00
CA VAL A 87 5.64 -1.17 -12.85
C VAL A 87 6.59 -0.27 -12.09
N LYS A 88 7.78 -0.06 -12.67
CA LYS A 88 8.79 0.89 -12.19
C LYS A 88 8.93 2.01 -13.22
N ASN A 89 8.32 3.14 -12.93
CA ASN A 89 8.51 4.40 -13.64
C ASN A 89 9.64 5.17 -12.96
N THR A 90 10.62 5.61 -13.74
CA THR A 90 11.67 6.48 -13.25
C THR A 90 11.06 7.82 -12.85
N PRO A 91 11.41 8.39 -11.67
CA PRO A 91 11.01 9.76 -11.36
C PRO A 91 11.50 10.67 -12.48
N LYS A 92 10.62 11.50 -13.05
CA LYS A 92 11.08 12.65 -13.82
C LYS A 92 11.96 13.44 -12.88
N GLU A 93 13.21 13.64 -13.29
CA GLU A 93 14.29 14.31 -12.57
C GLU A 93 13.74 15.45 -11.70
N LYS A 94 14.16 15.53 -10.44
CA LYS A 94 13.84 16.67 -9.59
C LYS A 94 14.37 17.89 -10.33
N VAL A 95 13.48 18.66 -10.96
CA VAL A 95 13.84 19.97 -11.51
C VAL A 95 14.25 20.80 -10.30
N SER A 96 15.56 20.85 -10.03
CA SER A 96 16.16 21.84 -9.16
C SER A 96 15.94 23.18 -9.85
N VAL A 97 14.91 23.90 -9.41
CA VAL A 97 14.75 25.31 -9.80
C VAL A 97 15.92 26.06 -9.14
N PRO A 98 16.74 26.78 -9.93
CA PRO A 98 17.90 27.52 -9.42
C PRO A 98 17.51 28.67 -8.48
#